data_AF-A0A078KYI5-F1
#
_entry.id   AF-A0A078KYI5-F1
#
_cell.length_a   1.000
_cell.length_b   1.000
_cell.length_c   1.000
_cell.angle_alpha   90.00
_cell.angle_beta   90.00
_cell.angle_gamma   90.00
#
_symmetry.space_group_name_H-M   'P 1'
#
loop_
_entity.id
_entity.type
_entity.pdbx_description
1 polymer ?
#
loop_
_entity_poly.entity_id
_entity_poly.type
_entity_poly.pdbx_seq_one_letter_code
_entity_poly.pdbx_strand_id
1 'polypeptide(L)'
;MIEGVLRHCTDMEIDRQYVDSHGQSEVAFAFSHLLGFDLLPRLKAIASQKLYRPGDYKFGDYPNLESILTRPINWELIIQQYDEMIKYATALKQGTSDPEAILRRFTRNNIQHPTYKALAELGKMVKTIFLCRYIDSEELRQEIHEGLNVVENWNSANSFIFYGKGGEVATNRLEAQELSVLALHLLQISLVYVNTLMIQQVLNEPNWLSRMKLEDLRALTPLIYSHVNPYGVFELDMNTRLPIEVAA
;
A
#
# COMPACT_ATOMS: atom_id res chain seq x y z
N MET A 1 -2.67 7.20 2.28
CA MET A 1 -2.00 5.91 2.54
C MET A 1 -2.52 5.26 3.82
N ILE A 2 -2.23 5.81 5.01
CA ILE A 2 -2.73 5.29 6.30
C ILE A 2 -4.27 5.25 6.32
N GLU A 3 -4.93 6.27 5.78
CA GLU A 3 -6.40 6.28 5.68
C GLU A 3 -6.96 5.08 4.91
N GLY A 4 -6.33 4.69 3.79
CA GLY A 4 -6.75 3.53 3.02
C GLY A 4 -6.59 2.20 3.77
N VAL A 5 -5.60 2.10 4.67
CA VAL A 5 -5.41 0.92 5.54
C VAL A 5 -6.38 0.90 6.71
N LEU A 6 -6.90 2.06 7.13
CA LEU A 6 -7.84 2.12 8.24
C LEU A 6 -9.30 2.11 7.77
N ARG A 7 -9.56 2.47 6.52
CA ARG A 7 -10.89 2.65 5.93
C ARG A 7 -11.05 1.86 4.63
N HIS A 8 -10.64 0.60 4.63
CA HIS A 8 -10.83 -0.30 3.46
C HIS A 8 -12.21 -0.97 3.41
N CYS A 9 -13.08 -0.75 4.41
CA CYS A 9 -14.46 -1.26 4.43
C CYS A 9 -14.57 -2.80 4.22
N THR A 10 -13.58 -3.56 4.68
CA THR A 10 -13.62 -5.03 4.70
C THR A 10 -13.29 -5.55 6.09
N ASP A 11 -13.70 -6.79 6.38
CA ASP A 11 -13.34 -7.47 7.64
C ASP A 11 -11.91 -8.05 7.62
N MET A 12 -11.14 -7.80 6.56
CA MET A 12 -9.79 -8.34 6.40
C MET A 12 -8.79 -7.54 7.23
N GLU A 13 -7.88 -8.24 7.92
CA GLU A 13 -6.74 -7.60 8.56
C GLU A 13 -5.63 -7.33 7.54
N ILE A 14 -5.11 -6.10 7.52
CA ILE A 14 -3.99 -5.72 6.66
C ILE A 14 -2.68 -5.99 7.41
N ASP A 15 -1.94 -7.00 6.96
CA ASP A 15 -0.60 -7.29 7.48
C ASP A 15 0.47 -6.36 6.87
N ARG A 16 0.36 -6.05 5.57
CA ARG A 16 1.41 -5.34 4.81
C ARG A 16 0.83 -4.29 3.88
N GLN A 17 1.55 -3.18 3.75
CA GLN A 17 1.26 -2.13 2.77
C GLN A 17 2.48 -1.82 1.90
N TYR A 18 2.34 -2.04 0.60
CA TYR A 18 3.37 -1.74 -0.40
C TYR A 18 3.27 -0.32 -0.90
N VAL A 19 4.41 0.38 -0.96
CA VAL A 19 4.44 1.81 -1.32
C VAL A 19 5.69 2.16 -2.12
N ASP A 20 5.63 3.23 -2.90
CA ASP A 20 6.82 3.74 -3.57
C ASP A 20 7.72 4.56 -2.65
N SER A 21 8.90 4.92 -3.16
CA SER A 21 9.89 5.73 -2.44
C SER A 21 9.34 7.05 -1.86
N HIS A 22 8.33 7.65 -2.52
CA HIS A 22 7.67 8.88 -2.07
C HIS A 22 6.56 8.64 -1.04
N GLY A 23 6.10 7.40 -0.89
CA GLY A 23 5.06 7.00 0.04
C GLY A 23 5.57 6.78 1.48
N GLN A 24 6.89 6.66 1.68
CA GLN A 24 7.44 6.46 3.02
C GLN A 24 7.82 7.75 3.73
N SER A 25 7.65 7.75 5.04
CA SER A 25 8.21 8.72 5.97
C SER A 25 8.51 8.02 7.29
N GLU A 26 9.39 8.60 8.12
CA GLU A 26 9.67 8.06 9.46
C GLU A 26 8.37 7.95 10.27
N VAL A 27 7.52 8.97 10.22
CA VAL A 27 6.23 8.97 10.91
C VAL A 27 5.28 7.89 10.37
N ALA A 28 5.28 7.62 9.06
CA ALA A 28 4.49 6.52 8.49
C ALA A 28 4.97 5.16 9.01
N PHE A 29 6.27 4.93 9.11
CA PHE A 29 6.83 3.72 9.72
C PHE A 29 6.42 3.57 11.19
N ALA A 30 6.44 4.67 11.96
CA ALA A 30 5.98 4.65 13.34
C ALA A 30 4.50 4.26 13.45
N PHE A 31 3.63 4.90 12.67
CA PHE A 31 2.20 4.56 12.67
C PHE A 31 1.95 3.14 12.19
N SER A 32 2.67 2.64 11.17
CA SER A 32 2.53 1.25 10.72
C SER A 32 2.79 0.27 11.86
N HIS A 33 3.88 0.48 12.61
CA HIS A 33 4.23 -0.34 13.76
C HIS A 33 3.18 -0.26 14.89
N LEU A 34 2.71 0.95 15.22
CA LEU A 34 1.72 1.16 16.28
C LEU A 34 0.33 0.61 15.92
N LEU A 35 -0.01 0.59 14.64
CA LEU A 35 -1.30 0.09 14.13
C LEU A 35 -1.27 -1.42 13.84
N GLY A 36 -0.08 -2.03 13.82
CA GLY A 36 0.09 -3.48 13.69
C GLY A 36 0.23 -3.99 12.26
N PHE A 37 0.77 -3.18 11.34
CA PHE A 37 1.04 -3.60 9.96
C PHE A 37 2.44 -3.18 9.51
N ASP A 38 3.01 -3.89 8.55
CA ASP A 38 4.32 -3.62 7.96
C ASP A 38 4.20 -2.64 6.78
N LEU A 39 4.91 -1.51 6.86
CA LEU A 39 5.08 -0.60 5.73
C LEU A 39 6.28 -1.04 4.89
N LEU A 40 6.05 -1.42 3.64
CA LEU A 40 7.06 -2.01 2.76
C LEU A 40 7.33 -1.14 1.52
N PRO A 41 8.19 -0.12 1.62
CA PRO A 41 8.52 0.75 0.49
C PRO A 41 9.50 0.11 -0.50
N ARG A 42 9.27 0.32 -1.81
CA ARG A 42 10.30 0.11 -2.85
C ARG A 42 11.22 1.32 -2.89
N LEU A 43 12.48 1.10 -2.52
CA LEU A 43 13.48 2.17 -2.38
C LEU A 43 14.37 2.26 -3.63
N LYS A 44 14.17 3.30 -4.45
CA LYS A 44 15.04 3.57 -5.62
C LYS A 44 16.45 3.98 -5.20
N ALA A 45 16.58 4.77 -4.13
CA ALA A 45 17.84 5.29 -3.64
C ALA A 45 18.28 4.57 -2.34
N ILE A 46 18.42 3.24 -2.40
CA ILE A 46 18.85 2.45 -1.24
C ILE A 46 20.23 2.86 -0.73
N ALA A 47 21.14 3.21 -1.64
CA ALA A 47 22.52 3.61 -1.33
C ALA A 47 22.62 4.92 -0.52
N SER A 48 21.58 5.77 -0.53
CA SER A 48 21.55 7.00 0.26
C SER A 48 20.91 6.83 1.64
N GLN A 49 20.32 5.67 1.93
CA GLN A 49 19.68 5.42 3.22
C GLN A 49 20.74 5.28 4.33
N LYS A 50 20.36 5.73 5.53
CA LYS A 50 21.19 5.63 6.73
C LYS A 50 20.52 4.73 7.77
N LEU A 51 21.32 3.98 8.51
CA LEU A 51 20.89 3.08 9.57
C LEU A 51 21.12 3.74 10.93
N TYR A 52 20.06 3.86 11.74
CA TYR A 52 20.16 4.43 13.07
C TYR A 52 20.63 3.39 14.08
N ARG A 53 21.50 3.80 14.99
CA ARG A 53 22.03 2.91 16.01
C ARG A 53 21.03 2.73 17.16
N PRO A 54 20.82 1.51 17.69
CA PRO A 54 19.97 1.32 18.87
C PRO A 54 20.61 1.79 20.18
N GLY A 55 21.85 2.28 20.20
CA GLY A 55 22.49 2.77 21.42
C GLY A 55 23.87 3.36 21.18
N ASP A 56 24.61 3.56 22.26
CA ASP A 56 25.97 4.12 22.24
C ASP A 56 26.99 3.06 21.83
N TYR A 57 27.05 2.79 20.52
CA TYR A 57 28.14 2.01 19.93
C TYR A 57 29.38 2.86 19.77
N LYS A 58 30.54 2.24 20.02
CA LYS A 58 31.83 2.86 19.81
C LYS A 58 32.16 2.87 18.32
N PHE A 59 32.96 3.86 17.93
CA PHE A 59 33.56 3.88 16.60
C PHE A 59 34.42 2.61 16.42
N GLY A 60 34.29 1.93 15.28
CA GLY A 60 34.95 0.64 15.03
C GLY A 60 34.17 -0.62 15.42
N ASP A 61 33.00 -0.52 16.07
CA ASP A 61 32.19 -1.73 16.39
C ASP A 61 31.68 -2.43 15.11
N TYR A 62 31.47 -1.66 14.03
CA TYR A 62 31.03 -2.16 12.72
C TYR A 62 31.79 -1.47 11.58
N PRO A 63 33.07 -1.81 11.35
CA PRO A 63 33.94 -1.06 10.43
C PRO A 63 33.40 -1.03 9.00
N ASN A 64 32.74 -2.10 8.56
CA ASN A 64 32.16 -2.20 7.22
C ASN A 64 30.85 -1.40 7.05
N LEU A 65 30.23 -0.95 8.13
CA LEU A 65 28.94 -0.24 8.12
C LEU A 65 29.07 1.24 8.51
N GLU A 66 30.26 1.72 8.87
CA GLU A 66 30.48 3.08 9.35
C GLU A 66 29.98 4.16 8.39
N SER A 67 30.07 3.91 7.08
CA SER A 67 29.61 4.85 6.05
C SER A 67 28.09 5.03 6.01
N ILE A 68 27.33 4.05 6.50
CA ILE A 68 25.86 4.04 6.47
C ILE A 68 25.22 4.20 7.86
N LEU A 69 25.98 3.97 8.94
CA LEU A 69 25.52 4.20 10.31
C LEU A 69 25.42 5.70 10.62
N THR A 70 24.40 6.07 11.40
CA THR A 70 24.19 7.44 11.89
C THR A 70 24.07 7.48 13.41
N ARG A 71 23.71 8.63 13.99
CA ARG A 71 23.50 8.80 15.44
C ARG A 71 22.56 7.75 16.07
N PRO A 72 22.64 7.52 17.38
CA PRO A 72 21.68 6.65 18.06
C PRO A 72 20.25 7.20 18.03
N ILE A 73 19.30 6.27 18.17
CA ILE A 73 17.88 6.55 18.42
C ILE A 73 17.74 7.20 19.81
N ASN A 74 16.93 8.27 19.89
CA ASN A 74 16.60 8.87 21.18
C ASN A 74 15.45 8.11 21.86
N TRP A 75 15.80 7.06 22.61
CA TRP A 75 14.83 6.25 23.35
C TRP A 75 14.07 7.00 24.43
N GLU A 76 14.75 7.93 25.11
CA GLU A 76 14.15 8.73 26.17
C GLU A 76 12.95 9.54 25.65
N LEU A 77 13.08 10.13 24.45
CA LEU A 77 11.98 10.84 23.81
C LEU A 77 10.80 9.93 23.43
N ILE A 78 11.08 8.69 23.01
CA ILE A 78 10.04 7.68 22.71
C ILE A 78 9.28 7.33 24.00
N ILE A 79 10.01 7.06 25.09
CA ILE A 79 9.43 6.72 26.40
C ILE A 79 8.57 7.88 26.92
N GLN A 80 9.08 9.11 26.91
CA GLN A 80 8.38 10.30 27.41
C GLN A 80 7.09 10.64 26.65
N GLN A 81 6.94 10.17 25.41
CA GLN A 81 5.79 10.46 24.56
C GLN A 81 4.97 9.22 24.21
N TYR A 82 5.25 8.08 24.85
CA TYR A 82 4.59 6.81 24.57
C TYR A 82 3.07 6.91 24.63
N ASP A 83 2.53 7.42 25.74
CA ASP A 83 1.07 7.51 25.94
C ASP A 83 0.39 8.38 24.87
N GLU A 84 1.01 9.51 24.49
CA GLU A 84 0.48 10.36 23.43
C GLU A 84 0.55 9.68 22.05
N MET A 85 1.63 8.97 21.74
CA MET A 85 1.72 8.20 20.50
C MET A 85 0.64 7.12 20.40
N ILE A 86 0.41 6.36 21.49
CA ILE A 86 -0.64 5.35 21.57
C ILE A 86 -2.02 5.99 21.44
N LYS A 87 -2.25 7.14 22.06
CA LYS A 87 -3.51 7.88 21.96
C LYS A 87 -3.80 8.32 20.53
N TYR A 88 -2.81 8.85 19.80
CA TYR A 88 -2.99 9.21 18.38
C TYR A 88 -3.22 7.98 17.51
N ALA A 89 -2.46 6.89 17.71
CA ALA A 89 -2.66 5.64 16.96
C ALA A 89 -4.05 5.04 17.22
N THR A 90 -4.53 5.09 18.47
CA THR A 90 -5.87 4.62 18.83
C THR A 90 -6.96 5.50 18.23
N ALA A 91 -6.79 6.82 18.25
CA ALA A 91 -7.75 7.75 17.64
C ALA A 91 -7.87 7.52 16.13
N LEU A 92 -6.74 7.25 15.47
CA LEU A 92 -6.71 6.83 14.06
C LEU A 92 -7.46 5.51 13.85
N LYS A 93 -7.14 4.48 14.65
CA LYS A 93 -7.77 3.16 14.55
C LYS A 93 -9.29 3.19 14.77
N GLN A 94 -9.76 4.03 15.70
CA GLN A 94 -11.18 4.21 15.98
C GLN A 94 -11.88 5.18 15.00
N GLY A 95 -11.15 5.85 14.11
CA GLY A 95 -11.70 6.84 13.19
C GLY A 95 -12.21 8.12 13.87
N THR A 96 -11.87 8.37 15.14
CA THR A 96 -12.28 9.56 15.90
C THR A 96 -11.50 10.81 15.49
N SER A 97 -10.44 10.66 14.69
CA SER A 97 -9.66 11.76 14.13
C SER A 97 -9.16 11.43 12.73
N ASP A 98 -9.09 12.44 11.89
CA ASP A 98 -8.55 12.34 10.54
C ASP A 98 -7.00 12.33 10.58
N PRO A 99 -6.32 11.38 9.90
CA PRO A 99 -4.86 11.37 9.75
C PRO A 99 -4.28 12.71 9.29
N GLU A 100 -4.92 13.38 8.34
CA GLU A 100 -4.46 14.66 7.82
C GLU A 100 -4.57 15.75 8.88
N ALA A 101 -5.64 15.74 9.68
CA ALA A 101 -5.81 16.68 10.79
C ALA A 101 -4.74 16.50 11.88
N ILE A 102 -4.39 15.25 12.21
CA ILE A 102 -3.31 14.94 13.16
C ILE A 102 -1.97 15.44 12.63
N LEU A 103 -1.64 15.14 11.37
CA LEU A 103 -0.40 15.60 10.74
C LEU A 103 -0.32 17.13 10.65
N ARG A 104 -1.40 17.81 10.26
CA ARG A 104 -1.49 19.28 10.24
C ARG A 104 -1.29 19.88 11.64
N ARG A 105 -1.74 19.22 12.70
CA ARG A 105 -1.52 19.67 14.08
C ARG A 105 -0.05 19.60 14.48
N PHE A 106 0.70 18.63 13.97
CA PHE A 106 2.13 18.49 14.24
C PHE A 106 3.01 19.52 13.54
N THR A 107 2.54 20.10 12.43
CA THR A 107 3.26 21.10 11.64
C THR A 107 2.82 22.55 11.91
N ARG A 108 1.78 22.75 12.73
CA ARG A 108 1.27 24.08 13.08
C ARG A 108 2.27 24.84 13.97
N ASN A 109 2.66 26.04 13.54
CA ASN A 109 3.49 27.03 14.26
C ASN A 109 5.03 26.84 14.28
N ASN A 110 5.64 26.15 13.31
CA ASN A 110 7.11 26.02 13.16
C ASN A 110 7.87 25.35 14.32
N ILE A 111 7.22 25.10 15.46
CA ILE A 111 7.75 24.32 16.58
C ILE A 111 7.26 22.89 16.39
N GLN A 112 8.17 21.98 16.07
CA GLN A 112 7.85 20.56 15.96
C GLN A 112 7.29 20.05 17.30
N HIS A 113 6.05 19.55 17.26
CA HIS A 113 5.37 18.96 18.42
C HIS A 113 6.21 17.83 19.05
N PRO A 114 6.33 17.73 20.39
CA PRO A 114 7.14 16.70 21.04
C PRO A 114 6.77 15.27 20.58
N THR A 115 5.47 14.97 20.48
CA THR A 115 4.98 13.68 19.99
C THR A 115 5.37 13.40 18.54
N TYR A 116 5.43 14.43 17.68
CA TYR A 116 5.90 14.25 16.30
C TYR A 116 7.38 13.86 16.26
N LYS A 117 8.21 14.48 17.12
CA LYS A 117 9.62 14.11 17.24
C LYS A 117 9.77 12.68 17.74
N ALA A 118 8.96 12.26 18.72
CA ALA A 118 8.97 10.89 19.21
C ALA A 118 8.53 9.88 18.13
N LEU A 119 7.46 10.18 17.38
CA LEU A 119 7.04 9.38 16.22
C LEU A 119 8.15 9.30 15.16
N ALA A 120 8.88 10.39 14.90
CA ALA A 120 10.01 10.36 13.98
C ALA A 120 11.15 9.47 14.50
N GLU A 121 11.47 9.49 15.80
CA GLU A 121 12.48 8.59 16.39
C GLU A 121 12.06 7.12 16.35
N LEU A 122 10.81 6.81 16.72
CA LEU A 122 10.27 5.46 16.59
C LEU A 122 10.30 5.01 15.12
N GLY A 123 9.93 5.91 14.22
CA GLY A 123 9.95 5.71 12.78
C GLY A 123 11.32 5.35 12.23
N LYS A 124 12.36 6.04 12.70
CA LYS A 124 13.76 5.74 12.33
C LYS A 124 14.19 4.35 12.79
N MET A 125 13.77 3.93 13.97
CA MET A 125 14.03 2.59 14.48
C MET A 125 13.37 1.54 13.59
N VAL A 126 12.05 1.64 13.37
CA VAL A 126 11.28 0.69 12.53
C VAL A 126 11.84 0.67 11.10
N LYS A 127 12.12 1.85 10.53
CA LYS A 127 12.74 1.97 9.20
C LYS A 127 14.11 1.30 9.16
N THR A 128 14.93 1.42 10.20
CA THR A 128 16.25 0.76 10.25
C THR A 128 16.09 -0.76 10.24
N ILE A 129 15.15 -1.31 11.02
CA ILE A 129 14.84 -2.75 11.02
C ILE A 129 14.39 -3.20 9.62
N PHE A 130 13.49 -2.43 8.99
CA PHE A 130 13.04 -2.68 7.62
C PHE A 130 14.23 -2.66 6.64
N LEU A 131 15.11 -1.66 6.70
CA LEU A 131 16.26 -1.55 5.80
C LEU A 131 17.20 -2.75 5.92
N CYS A 132 17.46 -3.22 7.14
CA CYS A 132 18.25 -4.43 7.36
C CYS A 132 17.61 -5.65 6.67
N ARG A 133 16.30 -5.87 6.88
CA ARG A 133 15.54 -6.94 6.19
C ARG A 133 15.56 -6.78 4.68
N TYR A 134 15.37 -5.55 4.19
CA TYR A 134 15.30 -5.21 2.77
C TYR A 134 16.63 -5.43 2.05
N ILE A 135 17.76 -5.23 2.72
CA ILE A 135 19.10 -5.48 2.15
C ILE A 135 19.44 -6.98 2.20
N ASP A 136 19.06 -7.67 3.27
CA ASP A 136 19.41 -9.06 3.49
C ASP A 136 18.62 -10.04 2.60
N SER A 137 17.30 -9.88 2.51
CA SER A 137 16.44 -10.83 1.78
C SER A 137 16.10 -10.36 0.37
N GLU A 138 16.40 -11.21 -0.62
CA GLU A 138 15.96 -11.00 -2.00
C GLU A 138 14.45 -11.26 -2.16
N GLU A 139 13.94 -12.27 -1.46
CA GLU A 139 12.53 -12.67 -1.47
C GLU A 139 11.64 -11.51 -1.04
N LEU A 140 12.03 -10.77 0.01
CA LEU A 140 11.32 -9.57 0.44
C LEU A 140 11.31 -8.48 -0.65
N ARG A 141 12.42 -8.30 -1.37
CA ARG A 141 12.49 -7.31 -2.46
C ARG A 141 11.60 -7.72 -3.64
N GLN A 142 11.56 -9.02 -3.96
CA GLN A 142 10.69 -9.57 -5.00
C GLN A 142 9.22 -9.39 -4.60
N GLU A 143 8.85 -9.73 -3.37
CA GLU A 143 7.49 -9.52 -2.83
C GLU A 143 7.06 -8.06 -2.93
N ILE A 144 7.92 -7.12 -2.50
CA ILE A 144 7.62 -5.68 -2.59
C ILE A 144 7.43 -5.23 -4.04
N HIS A 145 8.23 -5.78 -4.95
CA HIS A 145 8.10 -5.47 -6.36
C HIS A 145 6.80 -6.02 -6.94
N GLU A 146 6.46 -7.28 -6.64
CA GLU A 146 5.20 -7.92 -7.06
C GLU A 146 3.98 -7.15 -6.51
N GLY A 147 4.00 -6.76 -5.23
CA GLY A 147 2.93 -6.00 -4.58
C GLY A 147 2.68 -4.63 -5.22
N LEU A 148 3.74 -3.93 -5.65
CA LEU A 148 3.58 -2.67 -6.39
C LEU A 148 3.08 -2.87 -7.81
N ASN A 149 3.48 -3.94 -8.48
CA ASN A 149 3.00 -4.25 -9.83
C ASN A 149 1.47 -4.48 -9.85
N VAL A 150 0.85 -4.89 -8.75
CA VAL A 150 -0.62 -4.97 -8.63
C VAL A 150 -1.27 -3.60 -8.86
N VAL A 151 -0.72 -2.54 -8.27
CA VAL A 151 -1.21 -1.16 -8.44
C VAL A 151 -0.95 -0.68 -9.87
N GLU A 152 0.20 -1.01 -10.46
CA GLU A 152 0.52 -0.68 -11.85
C GLU A 152 -0.44 -1.38 -12.84
N ASN A 153 -0.78 -2.65 -12.61
CA ASN A 153 -1.77 -3.38 -13.40
C ASN A 153 -3.17 -2.78 -13.26
N TRP A 154 -3.55 -2.38 -12.05
CA TRP A 154 -4.82 -1.69 -11.80
C TRP A 154 -4.90 -0.36 -12.57
N ASN A 155 -3.83 0.43 -12.54
CA ASN A 155 -3.74 1.68 -13.31
C ASN A 155 -3.79 1.42 -14.83
N SER A 156 -3.13 0.37 -15.31
CA SER A 156 -3.14 0.01 -16.73
C SER A 156 -4.52 -0.42 -17.22
N ALA A 157 -5.26 -1.17 -16.41
CA ALA A 157 -6.66 -1.50 -16.68
C ALA A 157 -7.56 -0.27 -16.72
N ASN A 158 -7.35 0.71 -15.82
CA ASN A 158 -8.06 1.98 -15.86
C ASN A 158 -7.81 2.75 -17.15
N SER A 159 -6.56 2.84 -17.61
CA SER A 159 -6.24 3.47 -18.90
C SER A 159 -6.87 2.74 -20.10
N PHE A 160 -7.02 1.42 -19.99
CA PHE A 160 -7.68 0.60 -21.01
C PHE A 160 -9.20 0.85 -21.07
N ILE A 161 -9.89 0.90 -19.92
CA ILE A 161 -11.33 1.20 -19.85
C ILE A 161 -11.59 2.67 -20.22
N PHE A 162 -10.78 3.58 -19.70
CA PHE A 162 -10.90 5.01 -19.91
C PHE A 162 -10.12 5.45 -21.16
N TYR A 163 -10.44 4.91 -22.32
CA TYR A 163 -9.71 5.19 -23.57
C TYR A 163 -10.16 6.49 -24.28
N GLY A 164 -11.37 6.98 -23.98
CA GLY A 164 -11.93 8.18 -24.61
C GLY A 164 -11.11 9.44 -24.29
N LYS A 165 -10.93 10.32 -25.29
CA LYS A 165 -10.12 11.56 -25.17
C LYS A 165 -8.69 11.33 -24.65
N GLY A 166 -8.09 10.19 -24.98
CA GLY A 166 -6.72 9.85 -24.54
C GLY A 166 -6.62 9.45 -23.07
N GLY A 167 -7.74 9.17 -22.41
CA GLY A 167 -7.79 8.81 -20.99
C GLY A 167 -7.57 9.95 -20.02
N GLU A 168 -7.76 11.18 -20.50
CA GLU A 168 -7.68 12.38 -19.67
C GLU A 168 -9.05 12.91 -19.29
N VAL A 169 -9.15 13.38 -18.06
CA VAL A 169 -10.34 14.09 -17.58
C VAL A 169 -10.35 15.50 -18.17
N ALA A 170 -10.99 15.64 -19.34
CA ALA A 170 -10.95 16.86 -20.15
C ALA A 170 -11.82 18.04 -19.64
N THR A 171 -12.19 18.06 -18.35
CA THR A 171 -13.06 19.09 -17.76
C THR A 171 -12.45 19.67 -16.49
N ASN A 172 -12.61 20.98 -16.28
CA ASN A 172 -12.17 21.68 -15.06
C ASN A 172 -13.25 21.73 -13.97
N ARG A 173 -14.43 21.16 -14.22
CA ARG A 173 -15.51 21.11 -13.22
C ARG A 173 -15.31 19.92 -12.28
N LEU A 174 -15.03 20.19 -11.00
CA LEU A 174 -14.78 19.16 -9.99
C LEU A 174 -15.86 18.07 -9.96
N GLU A 175 -17.15 18.43 -9.97
CA GLU A 175 -18.27 17.47 -9.99
C GLU A 175 -18.19 16.48 -11.16
N ALA A 176 -17.80 16.96 -12.35
CA ALA A 176 -17.70 16.14 -13.54
C ALA A 176 -16.43 15.27 -13.53
N GLN A 177 -15.34 15.76 -12.91
CA GLN A 177 -14.14 14.96 -12.67
C GLN A 177 -14.45 13.82 -11.69
N GLU A 178 -15.10 14.14 -10.58
CA GLU A 178 -15.51 13.17 -9.56
C GLU A 178 -16.42 12.09 -10.15
N LEU A 179 -17.45 12.47 -10.90
CA LEU A 179 -18.34 11.51 -11.56
C LEU A 179 -17.57 10.58 -12.52
N SER A 180 -16.62 11.12 -13.28
CA SER A 180 -15.81 10.33 -14.21
C SER A 180 -14.94 9.30 -13.46
N VAL A 181 -14.31 9.71 -12.37
CA VAL A 181 -13.47 8.84 -11.53
C VAL A 181 -14.29 7.77 -10.84
N LEU A 182 -15.46 8.12 -10.28
CA LEU A 182 -16.36 7.17 -9.63
C LEU A 182 -16.94 6.16 -10.63
N ALA A 183 -17.34 6.60 -11.82
CA ALA A 183 -17.83 5.71 -12.87
C ALA A 183 -16.73 4.75 -13.36
N LEU A 184 -15.51 5.25 -13.54
CA LEU A 184 -14.36 4.42 -13.89
C LEU A 184 -14.08 3.38 -12.81
N HIS A 185 -14.13 3.77 -11.54
CA HIS A 185 -13.93 2.86 -10.42
C HIS A 185 -15.00 1.74 -10.40
N LEU A 186 -16.27 2.08 -10.66
CA LEU A 186 -17.34 1.09 -10.74
C LEU A 186 -17.10 0.07 -11.87
N LEU A 187 -16.71 0.55 -13.07
CA LEU A 187 -16.41 -0.33 -14.20
C LEU A 187 -15.22 -1.24 -13.90
N GLN A 188 -14.18 -0.69 -13.29
CA GLN A 188 -12.99 -1.44 -12.91
C GLN A 188 -13.30 -2.53 -11.89
N ILE A 189 -14.05 -2.21 -10.82
CA ILE A 189 -14.50 -3.22 -9.84
C ILE A 189 -15.36 -4.29 -10.52
N SER A 190 -16.24 -3.89 -11.44
CA SER A 190 -17.11 -4.84 -12.16
C SER A 190 -16.30 -5.81 -13.02
N LEU A 191 -15.27 -5.32 -13.73
CA LEU A 191 -14.34 -6.16 -14.51
C LEU A 191 -13.60 -7.15 -13.61
N VAL A 192 -13.05 -6.67 -12.48
CA VAL A 192 -12.36 -7.52 -11.50
C VAL A 192 -13.30 -8.59 -10.93
N TYR A 193 -14.54 -8.23 -10.63
CA TYR A 193 -15.54 -9.16 -10.12
C TYR A 193 -15.85 -10.27 -11.14
N VAL A 194 -16.13 -9.91 -12.40
CA VAL A 194 -16.40 -10.89 -13.47
C VAL A 194 -15.18 -11.80 -13.69
N ASN A 195 -13.98 -11.24 -13.73
CA ASN A 195 -12.74 -12.03 -13.86
C ASN A 195 -12.55 -13.00 -12.71
N THR A 196 -12.86 -12.58 -11.49
CA THR A 196 -12.80 -13.44 -10.30
C THR A 196 -13.74 -14.64 -10.46
N LEU A 197 -14.99 -14.41 -10.89
CA LEU A 197 -15.94 -15.49 -11.13
C LEU A 197 -15.49 -16.43 -12.26
N MET A 198 -14.97 -15.88 -13.36
CA MET A 198 -14.44 -16.68 -14.47
C MET A 198 -13.26 -17.56 -14.03
N ILE A 199 -12.33 -17.01 -13.25
CA ILE A 199 -11.19 -17.75 -12.69
C ILE A 199 -11.68 -18.85 -11.74
N GLN A 200 -12.63 -18.55 -10.85
CA GLN A 200 -13.23 -19.53 -9.95
C GLN A 200 -13.89 -20.68 -10.72
N GLN A 201 -14.65 -20.37 -11.77
CA GLN A 201 -15.29 -21.38 -12.60
C GLN A 201 -14.26 -22.31 -13.26
N VAL A 202 -13.16 -21.77 -13.79
CA VAL A 202 -12.07 -22.58 -14.37
C VAL A 202 -11.39 -23.44 -13.29
N LEU A 203 -11.13 -22.88 -12.11
CA LEU A 203 -10.47 -23.60 -11.01
C LEU A 203 -11.39 -24.58 -10.27
N ASN A 204 -12.71 -24.49 -10.46
CA ASN A 204 -13.66 -25.50 -9.98
C ASN A 204 -13.51 -26.83 -10.74
N GLU A 205 -12.95 -26.81 -11.95
CA GLU A 205 -12.63 -28.04 -12.68
C GLU A 205 -11.36 -28.72 -12.08
N PRO A 206 -11.44 -29.96 -11.58
CA PRO A 206 -10.31 -30.62 -10.91
C PRO A 206 -9.05 -30.74 -11.77
N ASN A 207 -9.21 -30.84 -13.09
CA ASN A 207 -8.11 -30.94 -14.04
C ASN A 207 -7.27 -29.66 -14.09
N TRP A 208 -7.88 -28.48 -13.90
CA TRP A 208 -7.16 -27.21 -13.88
C TRP A 208 -6.54 -26.96 -12.51
N LEU A 209 -7.30 -27.19 -11.44
CA LEU A 209 -6.78 -27.01 -10.08
C LEU A 209 -5.57 -27.92 -9.80
N SER A 210 -5.60 -29.18 -10.26
CA SER A 210 -4.49 -30.13 -10.08
C SER A 210 -3.23 -29.79 -10.88
N ARG A 211 -3.32 -28.90 -11.88
CA ARG A 211 -2.16 -28.41 -12.65
C ARG A 211 -1.47 -27.22 -12.01
N MET A 212 -2.14 -26.51 -11.11
CA MET A 212 -1.62 -25.31 -10.46
C MET A 212 -0.48 -25.67 -9.50
N LYS A 213 0.64 -24.97 -9.64
CA LYS A 213 1.73 -24.99 -8.66
C LYS A 213 1.54 -23.87 -7.64
N LEU A 214 2.36 -23.89 -6.59
CA LEU A 214 2.36 -22.85 -5.56
C LEU A 214 2.67 -21.47 -6.16
N GLU A 215 3.58 -21.42 -7.14
CA GLU A 215 3.92 -20.20 -7.86
C GLU A 215 2.76 -19.68 -8.71
N ASP A 216 1.99 -20.57 -9.34
CA ASP A 216 0.84 -20.20 -10.16
C ASP A 216 -0.29 -19.61 -9.30
N LEU A 217 -0.54 -20.20 -8.13
CA LEU A 217 -1.50 -19.70 -7.15
C LEU A 217 -1.07 -18.33 -6.60
N ARG A 218 0.23 -18.12 -6.38
CA ARG A 218 0.78 -16.83 -5.93
C ARG A 218 0.63 -15.75 -6.99
N ALA A 219 0.76 -16.10 -8.27
CA ALA A 219 0.66 -15.15 -9.39
C ALA A 219 -0.78 -14.90 -9.85
N LEU A 220 -1.76 -15.64 -9.33
CA LEU A 220 -3.15 -15.54 -9.75
C LEU A 220 -3.71 -14.16 -9.44
N THR A 221 -4.20 -13.46 -10.47
CA THR A 221 -4.77 -12.12 -10.32
C THR A 221 -6.01 -11.93 -11.20
N PRO A 222 -7.10 -11.35 -10.66
CA PRO A 222 -8.27 -10.99 -11.46
C PRO A 222 -8.08 -9.69 -12.25
N LEU A 223 -6.91 -9.05 -12.19
CA LEU A 223 -6.62 -7.78 -12.89
C LEU A 223 -6.27 -7.95 -14.39
N ILE A 224 -6.58 -9.10 -14.99
CA ILE A 224 -6.33 -9.35 -16.41
C ILE A 224 -7.40 -8.68 -17.28
N TYR A 225 -7.01 -7.98 -18.35
CA TYR A 225 -7.97 -7.29 -19.22
C TYR A 225 -7.75 -7.54 -20.71
N SER A 226 -6.71 -8.30 -21.09
CA SER A 226 -6.40 -8.58 -22.51
C SER A 226 -7.48 -9.36 -23.25
N HIS A 227 -8.38 -10.05 -22.52
CA HIS A 227 -9.50 -10.80 -23.09
C HIS A 227 -10.78 -9.95 -23.26
N VAL A 228 -10.76 -8.70 -22.76
CA VAL A 228 -11.88 -7.77 -22.86
C VAL A 228 -11.74 -6.96 -24.14
N ASN A 229 -12.83 -6.73 -24.87
CA ASN A 229 -12.86 -5.80 -25.99
C ASN A 229 -13.71 -4.57 -25.60
N PRO A 230 -13.13 -3.38 -25.43
CA PRO A 230 -13.87 -2.16 -25.07
C PRO A 230 -14.48 -1.46 -26.30
N TYR A 231 -14.17 -1.95 -27.51
CA TYR A 231 -14.60 -1.34 -28.77
C TYR A 231 -15.71 -2.14 -29.43
N GLY A 232 -16.64 -1.42 -30.05
CA GLY A 232 -17.68 -1.99 -30.89
C GLY A 232 -19.07 -1.53 -30.49
N VAL A 233 -20.06 -2.20 -31.07
CA VAL A 233 -21.47 -2.03 -30.73
C VAL A 233 -21.86 -3.19 -29.82
N PHE A 234 -22.36 -2.87 -28.63
CA PHE A 234 -22.84 -3.84 -27.67
C PHE A 234 -24.36 -3.78 -27.63
N GLU A 235 -25.02 -4.78 -28.19
CA GLU A 235 -26.46 -4.96 -28.02
C GLU A 235 -26.70 -5.70 -26.71
N LEU A 236 -27.23 -4.99 -25.72
CA LEU A 236 -27.46 -5.52 -24.38
C LEU A 236 -28.89 -6.04 -24.25
N ASP A 237 -29.05 -7.33 -24.03
CA ASP A 237 -30.31 -7.91 -23.55
C ASP A 237 -30.26 -8.05 -22.03
N MET A 238 -31.02 -7.20 -21.34
CA MET A 238 -31.08 -7.17 -19.87
C MET A 238 -31.76 -8.41 -19.26
N ASN A 239 -32.43 -9.24 -20.08
CA ASN A 239 -33.03 -10.50 -19.66
C ASN A 239 -32.06 -11.68 -19.72
N THR A 240 -30.97 -11.54 -20.48
CA THR A 240 -29.95 -12.57 -20.60
C THR A 240 -28.90 -12.38 -19.50
N ARG A 241 -28.44 -13.47 -18.90
CA ARG A 241 -27.35 -13.49 -17.90
C ARG A 241 -26.11 -14.10 -18.54
N LEU A 242 -24.93 -13.66 -18.06
CA LEU A 242 -23.67 -14.31 -18.43
C LEU A 242 -23.71 -15.78 -17.97
N PRO A 243 -23.21 -16.73 -18.77
CA PRO A 243 -23.13 -18.15 -18.42
C PRO A 243 -21.97 -18.40 -17.45
N ILE A 244 -21.93 -17.64 -16.37
CA ILE A 244 -20.96 -17.74 -15.30
C ILE A 244 -21.72 -18.30 -14.10
N GLU A 245 -21.35 -19.49 -13.65
CA GLU A 245 -21.96 -20.09 -12.47
C GLU A 245 -21.69 -19.19 -11.28
N VAL A 246 -22.75 -18.80 -10.55
CA VAL A 246 -22.59 -18.03 -9.32
C VAL A 246 -21.95 -18.99 -8.31
N ALA A 247 -20.77 -18.64 -7.81
CA ALA A 247 -20.12 -19.41 -6.75
C ALA A 247 -21.10 -19.57 -5.58
N ALA A 248 -21.35 -20.82 -5.18
CA ALA A 248 -22.28 -21.18 -4.12
C ALA A 248 -21.78 -20.74 -2.73
#